data_AF-A0A1Q6THC9-F1
#
_entry.id   AF-A0A1Q6THC9-F1
#
_cell.length_a   1.000
_cell.length_b   1.000
_cell.length_c   1.000
_cell.angle_alpha   90.00
_cell.angle_beta   90.00
_cell.angle_gamma   90.00
#
_symmetry.space_group_name_H-M   'P 1'
#
loop_
_entity.id
_entity.type
_entity.pdbx_description
1 polymer ?
#
loop_
_entity_poly.entity_id
_entity_poly.type
_entity_poly.pdbx_seq_one_letter_code
_entity_poly.pdbx_strand_id
1 'polypeptide(L)'
;MSISEQAFIVVLILNTLVAVIYGIWNFIQCRIREKSVKEYMIRMVIMLMCPVVGPMFFAVIKLIGVLFFRQNVDLADVIFSKERVTTYLHADEEQESNVVPIEEALVICDKGNLRNLMMNVVRGDVEESLASIALALNSDDSETSHYAATVLRDVLNDFRAHTQELFIVMNRNEKDSCEYACLLIEYMNGVLKQEVFQEAEQRSFVDMMEKACDYLYERDWRRLTPQYIGWLCNLFLKIQSYDKMKLWSDRGRDMYPDELIIYVCYLKYYFTVGKKKQFFEELDRLKQSDIVIDKETLELIRTFS
;
A
#
# COMPACT_ATOMS: atom_id res chain seq x y z
N MET A 1 44.19 42.79 19.46
CA MET A 1 42.96 42.01 19.29
C MET A 1 41.91 42.65 20.18
N SER A 2 40.85 43.18 19.58
CA SER A 2 39.73 43.78 20.33
C SER A 2 39.06 42.73 21.22
N ILE A 3 38.49 43.14 22.36
CA ILE A 3 37.70 42.26 23.24
C ILE A 3 36.57 41.57 22.45
N SER A 4 36.03 42.24 21.42
CA SER A 4 35.04 41.66 20.50
C SER A 4 35.59 40.56 19.60
N GLU A 5 36.84 40.67 19.13
CA GLU A 5 37.50 39.66 18.29
C GLU A 5 37.85 38.42 19.11
N GLN A 6 38.30 38.60 20.35
CA GLN A 6 38.54 37.50 21.28
C GLN A 6 37.24 36.76 21.62
N ALA A 7 36.14 37.48 21.87
CA ALA A 7 34.84 36.87 22.11
C ALA A 7 34.33 36.07 20.90
N PHE A 8 34.52 36.60 19.68
CA PHE A 8 34.12 35.91 18.45
C PHE A 8 34.88 34.60 18.25
N ILE A 9 36.21 34.60 18.45
CA ILE A 9 37.04 33.41 18.32
C ILE A 9 36.66 32.34 19.37
N VAL A 10 36.41 32.76 20.62
CA VAL A 10 35.99 31.84 21.69
C VAL A 10 34.65 31.19 21.36
N VAL A 11 33.67 31.95 20.86
CA VAL A 11 32.36 31.41 20.43
C VAL A 11 32.52 30.41 19.28
N LEU A 12 33.42 30.70 18.34
CA LEU A 12 33.66 29.83 17.18
C LEU A 12 34.34 28.51 17.57
N ILE A 13 35.28 28.55 18.51
CA ILE A 13 35.92 27.35 19.10
C ILE A 13 34.88 26.53 19.89
N LEU A 14 34.03 27.18 20.67
CA LEU A 14 32.98 26.50 21.43
C LEU A 14 31.97 25.82 20.48
N ASN A 15 31.56 26.49 19.40
CA ASN A 15 30.62 25.95 18.43
C ASN A 15 31.19 24.76 17.66
N THR A 16 32.47 24.83 17.26
CA THR A 16 33.14 23.72 16.58
C THR A 16 33.28 22.50 17.50
N LEU A 17 33.60 22.70 18.78
CA LEU A 17 33.60 21.61 19.78
C LEU A 17 32.22 20.96 19.93
N VAL A 18 31.14 21.74 20.04
CA VAL A 18 29.77 21.21 20.16
C VAL A 18 29.37 20.43 18.90
N ALA A 19 29.69 20.94 17.71
CA ALA A 19 29.39 20.26 16.45
C ALA A 19 30.13 18.92 16.32
N VAL A 20 31.40 18.86 16.75
CA VAL A 20 32.21 17.63 16.74
C VAL A 20 31.66 16.61 17.74
N ILE A 21 31.32 17.03 18.96
CA ILE A 21 30.71 16.14 19.97
C ILE A 21 29.37 15.58 19.47
N TYR A 22 28.53 16.41 18.87
CA TYR A 22 27.26 15.99 18.28
C TYR A 22 27.45 15.02 17.10
N GLY A 23 28.46 15.25 16.26
CA GLY A 23 28.82 14.35 15.16
C GLY A 23 29.27 12.98 15.67
N ILE A 24 30.17 12.94 16.66
CA ILE A 24 30.67 11.70 17.26
C ILE A 24 29.54 10.93 17.94
N TRP A 25 28.67 11.61 18.70
CA TRP A 25 27.53 10.98 19.37
C TRP A 25 26.55 10.34 18.38
N ASN A 26 26.23 11.04 17.29
CA ASN A 26 25.35 10.50 16.25
C ASN A 26 26.01 9.40 15.41
N PHE A 27 27.33 9.48 15.18
CA PHE A 27 28.06 8.41 14.50
C PHE A 27 28.04 7.10 15.29
N ILE A 28 28.17 7.18 16.62
CA ILE A 28 28.02 6.03 17.53
C ILE A 28 26.58 5.50 17.48
N GLN A 29 25.57 6.37 17.51
CA GLN A 29 24.17 5.94 17.41
C GLN A 29 23.80 5.34 16.05
N CYS A 30 24.35 5.87 14.95
CA CYS A 30 24.16 5.33 13.60
C CYS A 30 24.70 3.91 13.48
N ARG A 31 25.85 3.62 14.11
CA ARG A 31 26.43 2.27 14.13
C ARG A 31 25.59 1.25 14.91
N ILE A 32 24.77 1.72 15.86
CA ILE A 32 23.92 0.88 16.71
C ILE A 32 22.50 0.73 16.14
N ARG A 33 22.02 1.67 15.31
CA ARG A 33 20.60 1.74 14.89
C ARG A 33 20.34 1.61 13.38
N GLU A 34 21.33 1.26 12.56
CA GLU A 34 21.18 1.10 11.09
C GLU A 34 20.46 2.30 10.41
N LYS A 35 20.63 3.52 10.93
CA LYS A 35 20.03 4.73 10.35
C LYS A 35 20.92 5.34 9.27
N SER A 36 20.29 5.90 8.24
CA SER A 36 20.99 6.52 7.11
C SER A 36 21.93 7.65 7.55
N VAL A 37 23.22 7.51 7.20
CA VAL A 37 24.29 8.45 7.59
C VAL A 37 24.11 9.84 6.95
N LYS A 38 23.38 9.90 5.83
CA LYS A 38 23.20 11.11 5.01
C LYS A 38 22.47 12.24 5.75
N GLU A 39 21.46 11.92 6.57
CA GLU A 39 20.66 12.93 7.26
C GLU A 39 21.45 13.63 8.38
N TYR A 40 22.23 12.86 9.14
CA TYR A 40 23.10 13.40 10.19
C TYR A 40 24.26 14.21 9.62
N MET A 41 24.78 13.81 8.46
CA MET A 41 25.84 14.54 7.77
C MET A 41 25.36 15.93 7.34
N ILE A 42 24.14 16.05 6.81
CA ILE A 42 23.55 17.36 6.43
C ILE A 42 23.37 18.25 7.66
N ARG A 43 22.83 17.70 8.76
CA ARG A 43 22.64 18.46 10.02
C ARG A 43 23.97 18.93 10.61
N MET A 44 25.02 18.12 10.52
CA MET A 44 26.38 18.48 10.97
C MET A 44 26.97 19.61 10.13
N VAL A 45 26.81 19.56 8.80
CA VAL A 45 27.28 20.62 7.88
C VAL A 45 26.57 21.94 8.17
N ILE A 46 25.26 21.91 8.44
CA ILE A 46 24.48 23.11 8.79
C ILE A 46 24.93 23.71 10.12
N MET A 47 25.19 22.88 11.15
CA MET A 47 25.71 23.35 12.45
C MET A 47 27.13 23.94 12.35
N LEU A 48 27.92 23.47 11.38
CA LEU A 48 29.27 24.00 11.12
C LEU A 48 29.22 25.35 10.39
N MET A 49 28.34 25.50 9.40
CA MET A 49 28.23 26.72 8.59
C MET A 49 27.56 27.89 9.33
N CYS A 50 26.68 27.61 10.30
CA CYS A 50 25.97 28.64 11.06
C CYS A 50 26.23 28.51 12.58
N PRO A 51 27.27 29.19 13.11
CA PRO A 51 27.54 29.15 14.54
C PRO A 51 26.39 29.77 15.34
N VAL A 52 26.07 29.15 16.48
CA VAL A 52 24.99 29.55 17.43
C VAL A 52 23.57 29.36 16.89
N VAL A 53 23.26 29.83 15.68
CA VAL A 53 21.91 29.78 15.09
C VAL A 53 21.49 28.34 14.76
N GLY A 54 22.39 27.52 14.21
CA GLY A 54 22.10 26.13 13.87
C GLY A 54 21.67 25.29 15.07
N PRO A 55 22.49 25.20 16.14
CA PRO A 55 22.12 24.49 17.36
C PRO A 55 20.85 25.03 18.02
N MET A 56 20.67 26.36 18.05
CA MET A 56 19.48 26.99 18.65
C MET A 56 18.21 26.63 17.88
N PHE A 57 18.25 26.63 16.54
CA PHE A 57 17.12 26.24 15.69
C PHE A 57 16.69 24.79 15.91
N PHE A 58 17.63 23.85 15.94
CA PHE A 58 17.32 22.44 16.22
C PHE A 58 16.81 22.23 17.65
N ALA A 59 17.36 22.94 18.64
CA ALA A 59 16.88 22.90 20.01
C ALA A 59 15.44 23.42 20.11
N VAL A 60 15.13 24.54 19.45
CA VAL A 60 13.77 25.12 19.41
C VAL A 60 12.79 24.19 18.70
N ILE A 61 13.15 23.58 17.56
CA ILE A 61 12.28 22.58 16.90
C ILE A 61 12.02 21.38 17.81
N LYS A 62 13.05 20.89 18.50
CA LYS A 62 12.90 19.75 19.43
C LYS A 62 12.05 20.14 20.64
N LEU A 63 12.17 21.38 21.12
CA LEU A 63 11.45 21.89 22.28
C LEU A 63 9.99 22.19 21.93
N ILE A 64 9.71 22.75 20.74
CA ILE A 64 8.37 22.85 20.15
C ILE A 64 7.80 21.44 19.94
N GLY A 65 8.61 20.51 19.43
CA GLY A 65 8.24 19.10 19.30
C GLY A 65 7.80 18.50 20.63
N VAL A 66 8.58 18.67 21.70
CA VAL A 66 8.22 18.10 23.02
C VAL A 66 7.05 18.83 23.69
N LEU A 67 6.90 20.15 23.49
CA LEU A 67 5.81 20.94 24.08
C LEU A 67 4.48 20.78 23.35
N PHE A 68 4.47 20.72 22.01
CA PHE A 68 3.25 20.57 21.21
C PHE A 68 2.93 19.10 20.89
N PHE A 69 3.92 18.23 20.69
CA PHE A 69 3.72 16.79 20.42
C PHE A 69 3.83 15.92 21.67
N ARG A 70 3.08 16.30 22.70
CA ARG A 70 2.62 15.37 23.75
C ARG A 70 1.37 14.58 23.32
N GLN A 71 1.02 14.64 22.04
CA GLN A 71 0.09 13.77 21.34
C GLN A 71 0.87 13.01 20.26
N ASN A 72 0.71 11.69 20.26
CA ASN A 72 1.40 10.68 19.46
C ASN A 72 1.80 11.16 18.05
N VAL A 73 3.10 11.42 17.84
CA VAL A 73 3.70 11.32 16.52
C VAL A 73 4.17 9.90 16.38
N ASP A 74 3.30 9.09 15.82
CA ASP A 74 3.67 7.78 15.34
C ASP A 74 4.68 7.97 14.21
N LEU A 75 5.85 7.36 14.36
CA LEU A 75 6.94 7.36 13.39
C LEU A 75 6.62 6.47 12.16
N ALA A 76 5.32 6.26 11.87
CA ALA A 76 4.82 5.49 10.75
C ALA A 76 4.96 6.21 9.40
N ASP A 77 5.29 7.52 9.38
CA ASP A 77 5.25 8.34 8.16
C ASP A 77 6.63 8.64 7.53
N VAL A 78 7.67 7.87 7.86
CA VAL A 78 9.01 7.97 7.22
C VAL A 78 9.61 6.61 6.84
N ILE A 79 8.85 5.52 7.01
CA ILE A 79 9.14 4.23 6.39
C ILE A 79 7.98 4.03 5.41
N PHE A 80 8.28 3.92 4.11
CA PHE A 80 7.33 3.97 2.97
C PHE A 80 7.06 5.34 2.34
N SER A 81 8.13 6.02 1.93
CA SER A 81 8.04 6.81 0.69
C SER A 81 9.39 6.94 -0.04
N LYS A 82 10.22 5.89 -0.06
CA LYS A 82 11.31 5.79 -1.05
C LYS A 82 11.99 4.42 -1.14
N GLU A 83 11.22 3.36 -1.18
CA GLU A 83 11.68 2.11 -1.74
C GLU A 83 10.43 1.45 -2.30
N ARG A 84 10.41 1.26 -3.62
CA ARG A 84 9.38 0.49 -4.30
C ARG A 84 9.57 -0.94 -3.79
N VAL A 85 8.87 -1.29 -2.71
CA VAL A 85 8.95 -2.62 -2.12
C VAL A 85 8.41 -3.57 -3.16
N THR A 86 9.31 -4.41 -3.65
CA THR A 86 9.04 -5.69 -4.28
C THR A 86 8.09 -6.46 -3.37
N THR A 87 6.81 -6.44 -3.69
CA THR A 87 5.84 -7.36 -3.11
C THR A 87 6.16 -8.75 -3.63
N TYR A 88 6.71 -9.57 -2.74
CA TYR A 88 6.70 -11.02 -2.86
C TYR A 88 5.23 -11.46 -3.04
N LEU A 89 4.88 -11.90 -4.24
CA LEU A 89 3.71 -12.75 -4.46
C LEU A 89 4.05 -14.12 -3.88
N HIS A 90 3.36 -14.51 -2.81
CA HIS A 90 3.25 -15.93 -2.50
C HIS A 90 2.43 -16.56 -3.63
N ALA A 91 3.07 -17.48 -4.34
CA ALA A 91 2.39 -18.39 -5.23
C ALA A 91 1.39 -19.21 -4.40
N ASP A 92 0.13 -19.23 -4.83
CA ASP A 92 -0.82 -20.22 -4.35
C ASP A 92 -0.40 -21.56 -4.97
N GLU A 93 0.23 -22.42 -4.18
CA GLU A 93 0.64 -23.76 -4.56
C GLU A 93 -0.58 -24.69 -4.62
N GLU A 94 -1.29 -24.69 -5.74
CA GLU A 94 -2.08 -25.85 -6.19
C GLU A 94 -2.09 -26.00 -7.72
N GLN A 95 -0.93 -25.87 -8.37
CA GLN A 95 -0.68 -26.62 -9.61
C GLN A 95 0.82 -26.78 -9.84
N GLU A 96 1.34 -27.99 -9.68
CA GLU A 96 2.66 -28.34 -10.22
C GLU A 96 2.62 -28.14 -11.74
N SER A 97 3.19 -27.03 -12.20
CA SER A 97 3.62 -26.84 -13.58
C SER A 97 4.84 -25.92 -13.55
N ASN A 98 5.85 -26.32 -14.31
CA ASN A 98 7.17 -25.70 -14.39
C ASN A 98 7.11 -24.30 -15.05
N VAL A 99 6.42 -23.36 -14.41
CA VAL A 99 6.25 -21.97 -14.85
C VAL A 99 7.12 -21.13 -13.93
N VAL A 100 8.24 -20.66 -14.46
CA VAL A 100 9.06 -19.65 -13.77
C VAL A 100 8.21 -18.38 -13.67
N PRO A 101 8.07 -17.76 -12.48
CA PRO A 101 7.34 -16.50 -12.32
C PRO A 101 7.86 -15.49 -13.34
N ILE A 102 6.95 -14.79 -14.04
CA ILE A 102 7.31 -13.89 -15.14
C ILE A 102 8.24 -12.77 -14.66
N GLU A 103 8.13 -12.38 -13.40
CA GLU A 103 8.98 -11.41 -12.71
C GLU A 103 10.43 -11.93 -12.56
N GLU A 104 10.60 -13.20 -12.20
CA GLU A 104 11.92 -13.86 -12.15
C GLU A 104 12.46 -14.10 -13.56
N ALA A 105 11.59 -14.46 -14.51
CA ALA A 105 11.97 -14.61 -15.92
C ALA A 105 12.40 -13.27 -16.55
N LEU A 106 11.76 -12.14 -16.21
CA LEU A 106 12.12 -10.80 -16.69
C LEU A 106 13.50 -10.34 -16.21
N VAL A 107 13.87 -10.71 -14.98
CA VAL A 107 15.18 -10.39 -14.40
C VAL A 107 16.29 -11.27 -15.00
N ILE A 108 15.96 -12.46 -15.47
CA ILE A 108 16.93 -13.49 -15.88
C ILE A 108 16.98 -13.72 -17.41
N CYS A 109 15.98 -13.31 -18.20
CA CYS A 109 15.88 -13.69 -19.62
C CYS A 109 16.66 -12.80 -20.60
N ASP A 110 17.37 -13.45 -21.52
CA ASP A 110 17.96 -12.85 -22.71
C ASP A 110 16.90 -12.32 -23.70
N LYS A 111 17.27 -11.25 -24.42
CA LYS A 111 16.46 -10.42 -25.33
C LYS A 111 15.56 -11.17 -26.34
N GLY A 112 15.88 -12.43 -26.67
CA GLY A 112 15.08 -13.26 -27.59
C GLY A 112 13.89 -13.99 -26.94
N ASN A 113 13.98 -14.35 -25.66
CA ASN A 113 12.96 -15.17 -24.98
C ASN A 113 11.85 -14.32 -24.34
N LEU A 114 12.12 -13.05 -24.04
CA LEU A 114 11.15 -12.12 -23.47
C LEU A 114 9.96 -11.86 -24.42
N ARG A 115 10.23 -11.82 -25.73
CA ARG A 115 9.20 -11.67 -26.77
C ARG A 115 8.23 -12.86 -26.80
N ASN A 116 8.72 -14.10 -26.67
CA ASN A 116 7.86 -15.28 -26.65
C ASN A 116 7.06 -15.38 -25.35
N LEU A 117 7.65 -14.94 -24.23
CA LEU A 117 6.95 -14.85 -22.95
C LEU A 117 5.78 -13.86 -23.03
N MET A 118 6.02 -12.65 -23.53
CA MET A 118 4.97 -11.65 -23.77
C MET A 118 3.89 -12.16 -24.76
N MET A 119 4.27 -12.88 -25.81
CA MET A 119 3.33 -13.44 -26.80
C MET A 119 2.49 -14.61 -26.25
N ASN A 120 2.99 -15.33 -25.26
CA ASN A 120 2.23 -16.39 -24.59
C ASN A 120 1.23 -15.80 -23.58
N VAL A 121 1.60 -14.70 -22.89
CA VAL A 121 0.69 -13.93 -22.01
C VAL A 121 -0.50 -13.35 -22.78
N VAL A 122 -0.27 -12.87 -24.02
CA VAL A 122 -1.34 -12.36 -24.90
C VAL A 122 -2.35 -13.44 -25.33
N ARG A 123 -2.02 -14.74 -25.17
CA ARG A 123 -2.82 -15.86 -25.72
C ARG A 123 -3.76 -16.56 -24.73
N GLY A 124 -3.75 -16.27 -23.43
CA GLY A 124 -4.60 -17.05 -22.50
C GLY A 124 -4.88 -16.45 -21.13
N ASP A 125 -3.93 -15.77 -20.49
CA ASP A 125 -4.00 -15.47 -19.04
C ASP A 125 -3.90 -13.97 -18.75
N VAL A 126 -4.57 -13.15 -19.56
CA VAL A 126 -4.48 -11.67 -19.53
C VAL A 126 -4.94 -11.07 -18.19
N GLU A 127 -5.75 -11.80 -17.41
CA GLU A 127 -6.26 -11.30 -16.13
C GLU A 127 -5.27 -11.40 -14.97
N GLU A 128 -4.20 -12.20 -15.05
CA GLU A 128 -3.26 -12.36 -13.93
C GLU A 128 -1.90 -11.67 -14.11
N SER A 129 -1.66 -11.00 -15.26
CA SER A 129 -0.33 -10.47 -15.59
C SER A 129 -0.30 -8.98 -15.97
N LEU A 130 -1.34 -8.19 -15.68
CA LEU A 130 -1.31 -6.75 -16.00
C LEU A 130 -0.27 -6.01 -15.14
N ALA A 131 -0.10 -6.42 -13.89
CA ALA A 131 0.97 -5.91 -13.04
C ALA A 131 2.36 -6.17 -13.66
N SER A 132 2.60 -7.37 -14.19
CA SER A 132 3.86 -7.77 -14.83
C SER A 132 4.09 -7.00 -16.14
N ILE A 133 3.04 -6.78 -16.95
CA ILE A 133 3.10 -5.91 -18.14
C ILE A 133 3.38 -4.46 -17.73
N ALA A 134 2.77 -3.97 -16.66
CA ALA A 134 3.01 -2.64 -16.14
C ALA A 134 4.46 -2.46 -15.63
N LEU A 135 5.08 -3.52 -15.10
CA LEU A 135 6.51 -3.49 -14.75
C LEU A 135 7.40 -3.35 -15.99
N ALA A 136 7.05 -4.03 -17.09
CA ALA A 136 7.80 -3.99 -18.35
C ALA A 136 7.85 -2.60 -19.02
N LEU A 137 6.98 -1.65 -18.64
CA LEU A 137 7.08 -0.23 -19.03
C LEU A 137 8.39 0.43 -18.61
N ASN A 138 9.03 -0.07 -17.55
CA ASN A 138 10.29 0.46 -17.04
C ASN A 138 11.52 -0.27 -17.61
N SER A 139 11.36 -1.07 -18.68
CA SER A 139 12.47 -1.75 -19.32
C SER A 139 13.40 -0.76 -20.03
N ASP A 140 14.71 -1.03 -19.97
CA ASP A 140 15.74 -0.28 -20.70
C ASP A 140 15.62 -0.48 -22.22
N ASP A 141 14.96 -1.56 -22.66
CA ASP A 141 14.68 -1.80 -24.07
C ASP A 141 13.45 -1.01 -24.53
N SER A 142 13.67 -0.01 -25.40
CA SER A 142 12.61 0.86 -25.91
C SER A 142 11.52 0.11 -26.67
N GLU A 143 11.85 -1.00 -27.32
CA GLU A 143 10.87 -1.81 -28.05
C GLU A 143 9.94 -2.55 -27.08
N THR A 144 10.51 -3.23 -26.07
CA THR A 144 9.77 -3.86 -24.96
C THR A 144 8.86 -2.86 -24.24
N SER A 145 9.38 -1.69 -23.86
CA SER A 145 8.60 -0.65 -23.17
C SER A 145 7.46 -0.10 -24.05
N HIS A 146 7.69 0.04 -25.36
CA HIS A 146 6.66 0.46 -26.30
C HIS A 146 5.56 -0.60 -26.48
N TYR A 147 5.92 -1.89 -26.55
CA TYR A 147 4.92 -2.97 -26.59
C TYR A 147 4.11 -3.04 -25.29
N ALA A 148 4.78 -3.00 -24.14
CA ALA A 148 4.11 -3.01 -22.84
C ALA A 148 3.11 -1.85 -22.72
N ALA A 149 3.51 -0.64 -23.12
CA ALA A 149 2.62 0.52 -23.15
C ALA A 149 1.41 0.32 -24.06
N THR A 150 1.62 -0.23 -25.26
CA THR A 150 0.54 -0.44 -26.25
C THR A 150 -0.47 -1.47 -25.73
N VAL A 151 0.02 -2.63 -25.27
CA VAL A 151 -0.82 -3.72 -24.76
C VAL A 151 -1.58 -3.27 -23.51
N LEU A 152 -0.90 -2.64 -22.55
CA LEU A 152 -1.55 -2.17 -21.33
C LEU A 152 -2.63 -1.13 -21.67
N ARG A 153 -2.34 -0.18 -22.56
CA ARG A 153 -3.32 0.82 -22.97
C ARG A 153 -4.57 0.17 -23.57
N ASP A 154 -4.39 -0.80 -24.45
CA ASP A 154 -5.51 -1.45 -25.14
C ASP A 154 -6.35 -2.27 -24.15
N VAL A 155 -5.73 -3.06 -23.26
CA VAL A 155 -6.45 -3.80 -22.21
C VAL A 155 -7.19 -2.86 -21.24
N LEU A 156 -6.56 -1.77 -20.80
CA LEU A 156 -7.22 -0.81 -19.90
C LEU A 156 -8.35 -0.05 -20.61
N ASN A 157 -8.27 0.15 -21.92
CA ASN A 157 -9.36 0.74 -22.69
C ASN A 157 -10.55 -0.21 -22.83
N ASP A 158 -10.30 -1.49 -23.07
CA ASP A 158 -11.35 -2.51 -23.09
C ASP A 158 -12.02 -2.61 -21.70
N PHE A 159 -11.23 -2.57 -20.62
CA PHE A 159 -11.76 -2.49 -19.26
C PHE A 159 -12.66 -1.26 -19.04
N ARG A 160 -12.21 -0.07 -19.43
CA ARG A 160 -13.01 1.17 -19.32
C ARG A 160 -14.34 1.05 -20.07
N ALA A 161 -14.30 0.53 -21.31
CA ALA A 161 -15.49 0.39 -22.12
C ALA A 161 -16.47 -0.63 -21.52
N HIS A 162 -15.98 -1.79 -21.11
CA HIS A 162 -16.82 -2.87 -20.60
C HIS A 162 -17.40 -2.56 -19.21
N THR A 163 -16.60 -2.00 -18.30
CA THR A 163 -17.10 -1.54 -16.99
C THR A 163 -18.20 -0.50 -17.14
N GLN A 164 -18.02 0.47 -18.04
CA GLN A 164 -19.02 1.50 -18.29
C GLN A 164 -20.31 0.93 -18.89
N GLU A 165 -20.20 -0.04 -19.82
CA GLU A 165 -21.36 -0.73 -20.39
C GLU A 165 -22.15 -1.47 -19.30
N LEU A 166 -21.47 -2.30 -18.50
CA LEU A 166 -22.08 -3.04 -17.39
C LEU A 166 -22.73 -2.10 -16.38
N PHE A 167 -22.05 -1.00 -16.03
CA PHE A 167 -22.58 0.01 -15.11
C PHE A 167 -23.83 0.71 -15.65
N ILE A 168 -23.89 1.01 -16.95
CA ILE A 168 -25.08 1.59 -17.58
C ILE A 168 -26.24 0.58 -17.54
N VAL A 169 -25.99 -0.68 -17.90
CA VAL A 169 -27.04 -1.73 -17.94
C VAL A 169 -27.58 -2.01 -16.54
N MET A 170 -26.69 -2.12 -15.54
CA MET A 170 -27.08 -2.24 -14.12
C MET A 170 -28.06 -1.13 -13.71
N ASN A 171 -27.77 0.13 -14.08
CA ASN A 171 -28.58 1.30 -13.72
C ASN A 171 -29.91 1.43 -14.47
N ARG A 172 -30.21 0.57 -15.47
CA ARG A 172 -31.52 0.57 -16.14
C ARG A 172 -32.67 0.07 -15.25
N ASN A 173 -32.35 -0.53 -14.09
CA ASN A 173 -33.32 -1.09 -13.14
C ASN A 173 -34.27 -2.10 -13.78
N GLU A 174 -33.73 -2.94 -14.64
CA GLU A 174 -34.45 -4.05 -15.26
C GLU A 174 -34.38 -5.29 -14.37
N LYS A 175 -35.08 -6.36 -14.74
CA LYS A 175 -35.18 -7.58 -13.93
C LYS A 175 -33.80 -8.20 -13.61
N ASP A 176 -32.85 -8.04 -14.54
CA ASP A 176 -31.53 -8.67 -14.46
C ASP A 176 -30.45 -7.70 -13.95
N SER A 177 -30.83 -6.48 -13.51
CA SER A 177 -29.88 -5.45 -13.04
C SER A 177 -28.97 -5.92 -11.88
N CYS A 178 -29.47 -6.81 -11.00
CA CYS A 178 -28.66 -7.39 -9.92
C CYS A 178 -27.61 -8.39 -10.44
N GLU A 179 -27.87 -9.06 -11.57
CA GLU A 179 -26.89 -9.95 -12.21
C GLU A 179 -25.76 -9.14 -12.84
N TYR A 180 -26.11 -8.05 -13.53
CA TYR A 180 -25.12 -7.12 -14.05
C TYR A 180 -24.29 -6.45 -12.95
N ALA A 181 -24.87 -6.17 -11.78
CA ALA A 181 -24.10 -5.69 -10.63
C ALA A 181 -23.06 -6.74 -10.17
N CYS A 182 -23.41 -8.02 -10.12
CA CYS A 182 -22.47 -9.10 -9.78
C CYS A 182 -21.34 -9.20 -10.80
N LEU A 183 -21.68 -9.24 -12.10
CA LEU A 183 -20.70 -9.30 -13.20
C LEU A 183 -19.75 -8.10 -13.16
N LEU A 184 -20.28 -6.90 -12.89
CA LEU A 184 -19.48 -5.70 -12.76
C LEU A 184 -18.49 -5.81 -11.58
N ILE A 185 -18.94 -6.27 -10.41
CA ILE A 185 -18.08 -6.44 -9.22
C ILE A 185 -16.95 -7.43 -9.51
N GLU A 186 -17.27 -8.59 -10.08
CA GLU A 186 -16.30 -9.64 -10.40
C GLU A 186 -15.25 -9.14 -11.41
N TYR A 187 -15.72 -8.55 -12.51
CA TYR A 187 -14.84 -8.01 -13.56
C TYR A 187 -13.94 -6.88 -13.03
N MET A 188 -14.51 -5.94 -12.26
CA MET A 188 -13.75 -4.84 -11.66
C MET A 188 -12.69 -5.34 -10.69
N ASN A 189 -13.02 -6.31 -9.84
CA ASN A 189 -12.04 -6.85 -8.88
C ASN A 189 -10.85 -7.52 -9.59
N GLY A 190 -11.08 -8.22 -10.71
CA GLY A 190 -10.04 -8.88 -11.49
C GLY A 190 -8.90 -7.93 -11.90
N VAL A 191 -9.25 -6.69 -12.28
CA VAL A 191 -8.27 -5.68 -12.72
C VAL A 191 -7.84 -4.75 -11.58
N LEU A 192 -8.76 -4.25 -10.76
CA LEU A 192 -8.45 -3.26 -9.73
C LEU A 192 -7.51 -3.79 -8.65
N LYS A 193 -7.52 -5.11 -8.38
CA LYS A 193 -6.60 -5.73 -7.43
C LYS A 193 -5.13 -5.57 -7.85
N GLN A 194 -4.85 -5.36 -9.14
CA GLN A 194 -3.50 -5.31 -9.72
C GLN A 194 -2.87 -3.91 -9.73
N GLU A 195 -3.61 -2.86 -9.35
CA GLU A 195 -3.07 -1.49 -9.15
C GLU A 195 -2.35 -0.90 -10.37
N VAL A 196 -2.86 -1.20 -11.57
CA VAL A 196 -2.28 -0.74 -12.85
C VAL A 196 -2.77 0.65 -13.28
N PHE A 197 -3.77 1.21 -12.60
CA PHE A 197 -4.30 2.54 -12.88
C PHE A 197 -3.58 3.64 -12.10
N GLN A 198 -3.69 4.87 -12.59
CA GLN A 198 -3.30 6.05 -11.81
C GLN A 198 -4.26 6.23 -10.62
N GLU A 199 -3.77 6.83 -9.52
CA GLU A 199 -4.50 6.91 -8.25
C GLU A 199 -5.93 7.48 -8.38
N ALA A 200 -6.11 8.58 -9.11
CA ALA A 200 -7.42 9.20 -9.30
C ALA A 200 -8.39 8.31 -10.08
N GLU A 201 -7.88 7.58 -11.07
CA GLU A 201 -8.67 6.66 -11.88
C GLU A 201 -9.01 5.38 -11.09
N GLN A 202 -8.03 4.82 -10.38
CA GLN A 202 -8.23 3.70 -9.45
C GLN A 202 -9.34 4.03 -8.46
N ARG A 203 -9.30 5.21 -7.82
CA ARG A 203 -10.34 5.65 -6.88
C ARG A 203 -11.71 5.75 -7.53
N SER A 204 -11.79 6.29 -8.75
CA SER A 204 -13.06 6.42 -9.47
C SER A 204 -13.70 5.06 -9.77
N PHE A 205 -12.90 4.07 -10.14
CA PHE A 205 -13.38 2.70 -10.35
C PHE A 205 -13.76 2.00 -9.05
N VAL A 206 -12.97 2.16 -7.98
CA VAL A 206 -13.35 1.61 -6.65
C VAL A 206 -14.69 2.20 -6.19
N ASP A 207 -14.92 3.50 -6.40
CA ASP A 207 -16.20 4.14 -6.10
C ASP A 207 -17.36 3.63 -6.99
N MET A 208 -17.08 3.24 -8.24
CA MET A 208 -18.06 2.61 -9.12
C MET A 208 -18.40 1.18 -8.65
N MET A 209 -17.40 0.41 -8.24
CA MET A 209 -17.60 -0.92 -7.65
C MET A 209 -18.37 -0.85 -6.34
N GLU A 210 -18.09 0.15 -5.50
CA GLU A 210 -18.87 0.43 -4.29
C GLU A 210 -20.36 0.65 -4.61
N LYS A 211 -20.67 1.45 -5.65
CA LYS A 211 -22.07 1.67 -6.07
C LYS A 211 -22.75 0.38 -6.50
N ALA A 212 -22.03 -0.53 -7.15
CA ALA A 212 -22.58 -1.84 -7.50
C ALA A 212 -22.87 -2.69 -6.24
N CYS A 213 -21.96 -2.70 -5.27
CA CYS A 213 -22.19 -3.35 -3.99
C CYS A 213 -23.36 -2.72 -3.22
N ASP A 214 -23.47 -1.38 -3.20
CA ASP A 214 -24.55 -0.65 -2.54
C ASP A 214 -25.90 -0.93 -3.22
N TYR A 215 -25.91 -1.02 -4.55
CA TYR A 215 -27.07 -1.45 -5.32
C TYR A 215 -27.57 -2.84 -4.90
N LEU A 216 -26.65 -3.81 -4.78
CA LEU A 216 -26.98 -5.15 -4.27
C LEU A 216 -27.48 -5.09 -2.82
N TYR A 217 -26.81 -4.31 -1.96
CA TYR A 217 -27.21 -4.15 -0.57
C TYR A 217 -28.67 -3.66 -0.42
N GLU A 218 -29.09 -2.68 -1.22
CA GLU A 218 -30.44 -2.11 -1.18
C GLU A 218 -31.51 -3.01 -1.84
N ARG A 219 -31.17 -3.70 -2.92
CA ARG A 219 -32.13 -4.40 -3.78
C ARG A 219 -32.21 -5.90 -3.53
N ASP A 220 -31.06 -6.55 -3.36
CA ASP A 220 -30.94 -7.99 -3.18
C ASP A 220 -29.67 -8.35 -2.39
N TRP A 221 -29.71 -8.09 -1.09
CA TRP A 221 -28.56 -8.31 -0.20
C TRP A 221 -28.07 -9.77 -0.21
N ARG A 222 -28.90 -10.73 -0.63
CA ARG A 222 -28.52 -12.14 -0.71
C ARG A 222 -27.45 -12.42 -1.77
N ARG A 223 -27.39 -11.57 -2.81
CA ARG A 223 -26.35 -11.65 -3.86
C ARG A 223 -25.05 -10.96 -3.45
N LEU A 224 -25.08 -10.11 -2.43
CA LEU A 224 -23.89 -9.45 -1.91
C LEU A 224 -23.12 -10.42 -0.99
N THR A 225 -22.23 -11.21 -1.57
CA THR A 225 -21.49 -12.24 -0.83
C THR A 225 -20.46 -11.62 0.14
N PRO A 226 -20.05 -12.37 1.19
CA PRO A 226 -18.93 -11.97 2.05
C PRO A 226 -17.65 -11.69 1.25
N GLN A 227 -17.43 -12.45 0.17
CA GLN A 227 -16.28 -12.29 -0.73
C GLN A 227 -16.25 -10.91 -1.38
N TYR A 228 -17.39 -10.41 -1.88
CA TYR A 228 -17.48 -9.09 -2.50
C TYR A 228 -17.17 -7.97 -1.51
N ILE A 229 -17.64 -8.11 -0.27
CA ILE A 229 -17.34 -7.17 0.82
C ILE A 229 -15.85 -7.19 1.13
N GLY A 230 -15.24 -8.38 1.19
CA GLY A 230 -13.80 -8.53 1.41
C GLY A 230 -12.95 -7.90 0.32
N TRP A 231 -13.29 -8.13 -0.95
CA TRP A 231 -12.65 -7.48 -2.10
C TRP A 231 -12.73 -5.96 -2.01
N LEU A 232 -13.93 -5.43 -1.76
CA LEU A 232 -14.14 -4.00 -1.65
C LEU A 232 -13.38 -3.39 -0.47
N CYS A 233 -13.33 -4.05 0.69
CA CYS A 233 -12.54 -3.61 1.84
C CYS A 233 -11.04 -3.58 1.54
N ASN A 234 -10.51 -4.59 0.83
CA ASN A 234 -9.11 -4.61 0.41
C ASN A 234 -8.81 -3.46 -0.57
N LEU A 235 -9.73 -3.15 -1.49
CA LEU A 235 -9.58 -2.02 -2.41
C LEU A 235 -9.62 -0.68 -1.66
N PHE A 236 -10.52 -0.49 -0.70
CA PHE A 236 -10.55 0.71 0.14
C PHE A 236 -9.29 0.88 0.97
N LEU A 237 -8.72 -0.22 1.46
CA LEU A 237 -7.43 -0.21 2.16
C LEU A 237 -6.32 0.34 1.25
N LYS A 238 -6.25 -0.14 0.00
CA LYS A 238 -5.27 0.31 -1.01
C LYS A 238 -5.41 1.80 -1.34
N ILE A 239 -6.65 2.28 -1.56
CA ILE A 239 -6.91 3.71 -1.83
C ILE A 239 -7.00 4.59 -0.56
N GLN A 240 -6.62 4.04 0.60
CA GLN A 240 -6.60 4.72 1.90
C GLN A 240 -7.96 5.34 2.31
N SER A 241 -9.07 4.72 1.88
CA SER A 241 -10.44 5.16 2.17
C SER A 241 -10.99 4.44 3.40
N TYR A 242 -10.42 4.73 4.57
CA TYR A 242 -10.69 3.99 5.81
C TYR A 242 -12.12 4.14 6.33
N ASP A 243 -12.77 5.28 6.09
CA ASP A 243 -14.16 5.50 6.50
C ASP A 243 -15.11 4.56 5.75
N LYS A 244 -14.93 4.42 4.43
CA LYS A 244 -15.69 3.49 3.60
C LYS A 244 -15.38 2.03 3.96
N MET A 245 -14.10 1.71 4.19
CA MET A 245 -13.70 0.38 4.67
C MET A 245 -14.42 0.02 5.97
N LYS A 246 -14.54 0.97 6.92
CA LYS A 246 -15.25 0.75 8.18
C LYS A 246 -16.74 0.51 7.95
N LEU A 247 -17.38 1.33 7.13
CA LEU A 247 -18.79 1.20 6.77
C LEU A 247 -19.09 -0.19 6.19
N TRP A 248 -18.29 -0.65 5.23
CA TRP A 248 -18.50 -1.95 4.60
C TRP A 248 -18.15 -3.12 5.51
N SER A 249 -17.17 -2.96 6.40
CA SER A 249 -16.88 -3.93 7.45
C SER A 249 -18.05 -4.04 8.45
N ASP A 250 -18.68 -2.92 8.83
CA ASP A 250 -19.89 -2.89 9.67
C ASP A 250 -21.04 -3.64 9.00
N ARG A 251 -21.36 -3.28 7.75
CA ARG A 251 -22.39 -3.98 6.96
C ARG A 251 -22.11 -5.49 6.86
N GLY A 252 -20.86 -5.86 6.59
CA GLY A 252 -20.43 -7.25 6.52
C GLY A 252 -20.63 -8.01 7.82
N ARG A 253 -20.37 -7.37 8.97
CA ARG A 253 -20.61 -7.96 10.29
C ARG A 253 -22.09 -8.18 10.58
N ASP A 254 -22.94 -7.23 10.19
CA ASP A 254 -24.38 -7.33 10.42
C ASP A 254 -25.00 -8.44 9.57
N MET A 255 -24.51 -8.65 8.35
CA MET A 255 -25.01 -9.69 7.44
C MET A 255 -24.37 -11.06 7.66
N TYR A 256 -23.07 -11.09 7.98
CA TYR A 256 -22.23 -12.28 7.99
C TYR A 256 -21.30 -12.32 9.22
N PRO A 257 -21.87 -12.43 10.44
CA PRO A 257 -21.11 -12.35 11.69
C PRO A 257 -20.13 -13.52 11.91
N ASP A 258 -20.36 -14.65 11.24
CA ASP A 258 -19.63 -15.90 11.41
C ASP A 258 -18.65 -16.19 10.25
N GLU A 259 -18.46 -15.23 9.34
CA GLU A 259 -17.59 -15.40 8.18
C GLU A 259 -16.17 -14.88 8.45
N LEU A 260 -15.15 -15.73 8.26
CA LEU A 260 -13.75 -15.40 8.52
C LEU A 260 -13.31 -14.12 7.80
N ILE A 261 -13.71 -13.95 6.54
CA ILE A 261 -13.30 -12.81 5.73
C ILE A 261 -13.72 -11.47 6.35
N ILE A 262 -14.84 -11.44 7.08
CA ILE A 262 -15.31 -10.24 7.76
C ILE A 262 -14.41 -9.91 8.95
N TYR A 263 -13.99 -10.91 9.73
CA TYR A 263 -12.99 -10.71 10.80
C TYR A 263 -11.68 -10.17 10.24
N VAL A 264 -11.20 -10.75 9.14
CA VAL A 264 -9.98 -10.29 8.47
C VAL A 264 -10.09 -8.84 8.03
N CYS A 265 -11.24 -8.40 7.52
CA CYS A 265 -11.48 -6.99 7.19
C CYS A 265 -11.32 -6.07 8.41
N TYR A 266 -11.87 -6.45 9.57
CA TYR A 266 -11.70 -5.69 10.80
C TYR A 266 -10.27 -5.66 11.32
N LEU A 267 -9.59 -6.81 11.30
CA LEU A 267 -8.20 -6.89 11.72
C LEU A 267 -7.33 -5.96 10.86
N LYS A 268 -7.51 -6.00 9.52
CA LYS A 268 -6.85 -5.08 8.59
C LYS A 268 -7.18 -3.62 8.92
N TYR A 269 -8.46 -3.28 9.10
CA TYR A 269 -8.87 -1.91 9.45
C TYR A 269 -8.24 -1.43 10.77
N TYR A 270 -8.34 -2.20 11.85
CA TYR A 270 -7.82 -1.79 13.16
C TYR A 270 -6.30 -1.69 13.17
N PHE A 271 -5.62 -2.58 12.46
CA PHE A 271 -4.18 -2.51 12.27
C PHE A 271 -3.78 -1.21 11.56
N THR A 272 -4.43 -0.90 10.43
CA THR A 272 -4.09 0.28 9.63
C THR A 272 -4.42 1.61 10.32
N VAL A 273 -5.52 1.68 11.09
CA VAL A 273 -5.90 2.90 11.83
C VAL A 273 -5.16 3.02 13.19
N GLY A 274 -4.29 2.06 13.53
CA GLY A 274 -3.52 2.08 14.79
C GLY A 274 -4.38 1.83 16.04
N LYS A 275 -5.56 1.22 15.88
CA LYS A 275 -6.51 0.89 16.96
C LYS A 275 -6.11 -0.40 17.66
N LYS A 276 -4.95 -0.39 18.34
CA LYS A 276 -4.33 -1.56 18.96
C LYS A 276 -5.28 -2.33 19.89
N LYS A 277 -6.01 -1.63 20.77
CA LYS A 277 -6.92 -2.28 21.72
C LYS A 277 -8.01 -3.07 20.99
N GLN A 278 -8.66 -2.43 20.02
CA GLN A 278 -9.73 -3.04 19.23
C GLN A 278 -9.21 -4.18 18.34
N PHE A 279 -7.98 -4.07 17.84
CA PHE A 279 -7.34 -5.15 17.08
C PHE A 279 -7.22 -6.42 17.93
N PHE A 280 -6.71 -6.33 19.16
CA PHE A 280 -6.59 -7.49 20.04
C PHE A 280 -7.95 -8.01 20.51
N GLU A 281 -8.92 -7.13 20.79
CA GLU A 281 -10.29 -7.55 21.11
C GLU A 281 -10.94 -8.33 19.96
N GLU A 282 -10.71 -7.90 18.71
CA GLU A 282 -11.19 -8.61 17.52
C GLU A 282 -10.48 -9.96 17.32
N LEU A 283 -9.17 -9.99 17.54
CA LEU A 283 -8.36 -11.21 17.45
C LEU A 283 -8.79 -12.23 18.50
N ASP A 284 -9.06 -11.78 19.73
CA ASP A 284 -9.55 -12.64 20.80
C ASP A 284 -10.98 -13.14 20.51
N ARG A 285 -11.84 -12.32 19.89
CA ARG A 285 -13.16 -12.79 19.42
C ARG A 285 -13.00 -13.89 18.37
N LEU A 286 -12.08 -13.74 17.42
CA LEU A 286 -11.81 -14.74 16.40
C LEU A 286 -11.24 -16.04 17.01
N LYS A 287 -10.38 -15.94 18.04
CA LYS A 287 -9.85 -17.13 18.75
C LYS A 287 -10.94 -17.89 19.52
N GLN A 288 -11.98 -17.20 19.96
CA GLN A 288 -13.08 -17.78 20.74
C GLN A 288 -14.24 -18.26 19.85
N SER A 289 -14.23 -17.95 18.56
CA SER A 289 -15.28 -18.38 17.65
C SER A 289 -15.03 -19.80 17.14
N ASP A 290 -16.10 -20.47 16.70
CA ASP A 290 -16.04 -21.80 16.09
C ASP A 290 -15.69 -21.75 14.57
N ILE A 291 -15.14 -20.62 14.11
CA ILE A 291 -14.86 -20.38 12.69
C ILE A 291 -13.62 -21.15 12.27
N VAL A 292 -13.67 -21.79 11.11
CA VAL A 292 -12.49 -22.45 10.52
C VAL A 292 -11.51 -21.38 10.06
N ILE A 293 -10.34 -21.35 10.70
CA ILE A 293 -9.26 -20.38 10.43
C ILE A 293 -8.35 -20.96 9.34
N ASP A 294 -8.10 -20.18 8.29
CA ASP A 294 -7.14 -20.53 7.24
C ASP A 294 -5.68 -20.41 7.72
N LYS A 295 -4.74 -20.95 6.93
CA LYS A 295 -3.32 -20.98 7.31
C LYS A 295 -2.74 -19.56 7.49
N GLU A 296 -3.10 -18.62 6.61
CA GLU A 296 -2.62 -17.24 6.65
C GLU A 296 -3.07 -16.52 7.93
N THR A 297 -4.36 -16.62 8.27
CA THR A 297 -4.92 -16.00 9.47
C THR A 297 -4.39 -16.69 10.73
N LEU A 298 -4.10 -17.99 10.68
CA LEU A 298 -3.45 -18.70 11.77
C LEU A 298 -2.02 -18.17 12.02
N GLU A 299 -1.25 -17.92 10.96
CA GLU A 299 0.08 -17.32 11.06
C GLU A 299 0.03 -15.89 11.59
N LEU A 300 -0.96 -15.10 11.17
CA LEU A 300 -1.25 -13.78 11.74
C LEU A 300 -1.50 -13.90 13.26
N ILE A 301 -2.40 -14.79 13.67
CA ILE A 301 -2.71 -15.02 15.08
C ILE A 301 -1.44 -15.42 15.86
N ARG A 302 -0.60 -16.31 15.31
CA ARG A 302 0.66 -16.73 15.95
C ARG A 302 1.66 -15.59 16.09
N THR A 303 1.73 -14.68 15.12
CA THR A 303 2.65 -13.54 15.15
C THR A 303 2.28 -12.52 16.22
N PHE A 304 0.99 -12.37 16.51
CA PHE A 304 0.45 -11.39 17.47
C PHE A 304 0.07 -11.98 18.83
N SER A 305 0.29 -13.29 19.07
CA SER A 305 0.05 -13.95 20.38
C SER A 305 1.33 -14.04 21.20
#